data_AF-A0A1G0MM97-F1
#
_entry.id   AF-A0A1G0MM97-F1
#
_cell.length_a   1.000
_cell.length_b   1.000
_cell.length_c   1.000
_cell.angle_alpha   90.00
_cell.angle_beta   90.00
_cell.angle_gamma   90.00
#
_symmetry.space_group_name_H-M   'P 1'
#
loop_
_entity.id
_entity.type
_entity.pdbx_description
1 polymer ?
#
loop_
_entity_poly.entity_id
_entity_poly.type
_entity_poly.pdbx_seq_one_letter_code
_entity_poly.pdbx_strand_id
1 'polypeptide(L)'
;MTGNEQELQQLQGIGRTLAQRLVEAGIGSIAKVAAAGEDQLCAVKGIKRSAVPQLMAQAGALQDSPPAGKEVQIADLELGLSGLRDQLRILVASAAVRYAQELVSKPGLKLFRSIEKLSVSLDKIEGRLELHPRRAGKVLAKAGKRLSSLGEADLVELRTGFNKARNALKQILV
;
A
#
# COMPACT_ATOMS: atom_id res chain seq x y z
N MET A 1 12.28 8.87 -17.11
CA MET A 1 11.45 9.37 -16.01
C MET A 1 12.13 8.97 -14.72
N THR A 2 12.84 9.91 -14.09
CA THR A 2 13.46 9.71 -12.78
C THR A 2 12.40 9.94 -11.71
N GLY A 3 12.47 9.23 -10.57
CA GLY A 3 11.46 9.36 -9.49
C GLY A 3 11.24 10.80 -9.02
N ASN A 4 12.30 11.61 -9.12
CA ASN A 4 12.35 13.03 -8.80
C ASN A 4 11.37 13.90 -9.62
N GLU A 5 11.21 13.60 -10.92
CA GLU A 5 10.30 14.37 -11.79
C GLU A 5 8.83 14.14 -11.44
N GLN A 6 8.48 12.93 -10.97
CA GLN A 6 7.12 12.59 -10.57
C GLN A 6 6.76 13.22 -9.22
N GLU A 7 7.74 13.36 -8.34
CA GLU A 7 7.57 14.01 -7.05
C GLU A 7 7.28 15.51 -7.22
N LEU A 8 8.04 16.19 -8.08
CA LEU A 8 7.83 17.61 -8.39
C LEU A 8 6.47 17.88 -9.07
N GLN A 9 5.92 16.92 -9.81
CA GLN A 9 4.60 17.03 -10.45
C GLN A 9 3.43 17.04 -9.45
N GLN A 10 3.66 16.78 -8.16
CA GLN A 10 2.63 16.92 -7.13
C GLN A 10 2.31 18.39 -6.81
N LEU A 11 3.22 19.31 -7.13
CA LEU A 11 3.02 20.74 -6.96
C LEU A 11 2.07 21.27 -8.04
N GLN A 12 1.04 22.02 -7.63
CA GLN A 12 0.09 22.57 -8.59
C GLN A 12 0.77 23.58 -9.51
N GLY A 13 0.62 23.37 -10.82
CA GLY A 13 1.25 24.20 -11.84
C GLY A 13 2.59 23.66 -12.36
N ILE A 14 3.12 22.56 -11.80
CA ILE A 14 4.33 21.90 -12.32
C ILE A 14 3.95 20.73 -13.23
N GLY A 15 4.02 20.97 -14.54
CA GLY A 15 3.90 19.91 -15.55
C GLY A 15 5.22 19.17 -15.81
N ARG A 16 5.17 18.09 -16.60
CA ARG A 16 6.35 17.26 -16.96
C ARG A 16 7.56 18.10 -17.43
N THR A 17 7.33 19.06 -18.31
CA THR A 17 8.40 19.91 -18.88
C THR A 17 9.02 20.84 -17.84
N LEU A 18 8.24 21.30 -16.87
CA LEU A 18 8.72 22.16 -15.78
C LEU A 18 9.49 21.34 -14.73
N ALA A 19 8.98 20.14 -14.40
CA ALA A 19 9.67 19.21 -13.50
C ALA A 19 11.05 18.82 -14.06
N GLN A 20 11.15 18.53 -15.36
CA GLN A 20 12.43 18.23 -16.00
C GLN A 20 13.41 19.41 -15.91
N ARG A 21 12.95 20.64 -16.19
CA ARG A 21 13.78 21.85 -16.08
C ARG A 21 14.24 22.14 -14.65
N LEU A 22 13.41 21.85 -13.66
CA LEU A 22 13.76 21.98 -12.25
C LEU A 22 14.87 21.00 -11.85
N VAL A 23 14.79 19.76 -12.34
CA VAL A 23 15.85 18.76 -12.16
C VAL A 23 17.14 19.19 -12.85
N GLU A 24 17.06 19.70 -14.09
CA GLU A 24 18.21 20.25 -14.83
C GLU A 24 18.84 21.47 -14.13
N ALA A 25 18.04 22.27 -13.42
CA ALA A 25 18.49 23.36 -12.57
C ALA A 25 19.03 22.90 -11.19
N GLY A 26 19.09 21.59 -10.92
CA GLY A 26 19.59 21.02 -9.67
C GLY A 26 18.56 20.93 -8.53
N ILE A 27 17.32 21.38 -8.78
CA ILE A 27 16.18 21.38 -7.85
C ILE A 27 15.34 20.13 -8.10
N GLY A 28 15.92 18.97 -7.77
CA GLY A 28 15.32 17.66 -8.04
C GLY A 28 14.39 17.10 -6.96
N SER A 29 13.97 17.87 -5.96
CA SER A 29 13.11 17.37 -4.86
C SER A 29 12.30 18.50 -4.24
N ILE A 30 11.16 18.16 -3.61
CA ILE A 30 10.28 19.10 -2.89
C ILE A 30 11.07 19.85 -1.80
N ALA A 31 11.96 19.17 -1.07
CA ALA A 31 12.81 19.81 -0.06
C ALA A 31 13.73 20.87 -0.67
N LYS A 32 14.25 20.63 -1.88
CA LYS A 32 15.04 21.61 -2.61
C LYS A 32 14.20 22.75 -3.15
N VAL A 33 12.92 22.53 -3.50
CA VAL A 33 12.00 23.58 -3.94
C VAL A 33 11.66 24.52 -2.79
N ALA A 34 11.39 23.98 -1.60
CA ALA A 34 11.10 24.78 -0.41
C ALA A 34 12.33 25.51 0.13
N ALA A 35 13.52 24.91 0.03
CA ALA A 35 14.79 25.56 0.39
C ALA A 35 15.33 26.49 -0.70
N ALA A 36 14.87 26.36 -1.95
CA ALA A 36 15.24 27.25 -3.03
C ALA A 36 14.62 28.63 -2.78
N GLY A 37 15.48 29.65 -2.80
CA GLY A 37 15.02 31.04 -2.71
C GLY A 37 14.20 31.46 -3.94
N GLU A 38 13.45 32.55 -3.81
CA GLU A 38 12.61 33.05 -4.90
C GLU A 38 13.39 33.29 -6.20
N ASP A 39 14.63 33.75 -6.08
CA ASP A 39 15.51 34.01 -7.22
C ASP A 39 15.91 32.73 -7.96
N GLN A 40 16.12 31.61 -7.24
CA GLN A 40 16.48 30.33 -7.87
C GLN A 40 15.31 29.72 -8.62
N LEU A 41 14.09 29.82 -8.06
CA LEU A 41 12.88 29.34 -8.73
C LEU A 41 12.51 30.24 -9.91
N CYS A 42 12.71 31.56 -9.80
CA CYS A 42 12.44 32.49 -10.88
C CYS A 42 13.48 32.39 -12.03
N ALA A 43 14.69 31.90 -11.75
CA ALA A 43 15.70 31.61 -12.78
C ALA A 43 15.28 30.44 -13.69
N VAL A 44 14.36 29.57 -13.23
CA VAL A 44 13.86 28.44 -14.04
C VAL A 44 12.86 28.92 -15.08
N LYS A 45 13.21 28.69 -16.35
CA LYS A 45 12.40 29.11 -17.50
C LYS A 45 11.00 28.47 -17.48
N GLY A 46 9.99 29.31 -17.23
CA GLY A 46 8.57 28.92 -17.24
C GLY A 46 7.86 29.09 -15.89
N ILE A 47 8.59 29.42 -14.82
CA ILE A 47 7.99 29.78 -13.53
C ILE A 47 7.69 31.27 -13.52
N LYS A 48 6.45 31.63 -13.17
CA LYS A 48 6.06 33.03 -12.96
C LYS A 48 6.44 33.46 -11.55
N ARG A 49 7.03 34.64 -11.39
CA ARG A 49 7.40 35.20 -10.08
C ARG A 49 6.24 35.21 -9.08
N SER A 50 5.01 35.45 -9.55
CA SER A 50 3.80 35.42 -8.72
C SER A 50 3.40 34.02 -8.21
N ALA A 51 3.83 32.95 -8.89
CA ALA A 51 3.56 31.58 -8.48
C ALA A 51 4.61 31.04 -7.51
N VAL A 52 5.77 31.70 -7.39
CA VAL A 52 6.88 31.25 -6.54
C VAL A 52 6.51 31.16 -5.06
N PRO A 53 5.88 32.17 -4.44
CA PRO A 53 5.50 32.09 -3.02
C PRO A 53 4.50 30.96 -2.77
N GLN A 54 3.58 30.75 -3.71
CA GLN A 54 2.59 29.68 -3.63
C GLN A 54 3.23 28.28 -3.80
N LEU A 55 4.21 28.15 -4.68
CA LEU A 55 4.98 26.92 -4.86
C LEU A 55 5.86 26.61 -3.65
N MET A 56 6.50 27.63 -3.05
CA MET A 56 7.28 27.47 -1.82
C MET A 56 6.38 27.11 -0.64
N ALA A 57 5.22 27.75 -0.49
CA ALA A 57 4.26 27.39 0.54
C ALA A 57 3.71 25.97 0.36
N GLN A 58 3.42 25.55 -0.87
CA GLN A 58 3.03 24.17 -1.18
C GLN A 58 4.17 23.18 -0.91
N ALA A 59 5.39 23.50 -1.31
CA ALA A 59 6.56 22.66 -1.08
C ALA A 59 6.87 22.55 0.42
N GLY A 60 6.73 23.65 1.18
CA GLY A 60 6.84 23.67 2.64
C GLY A 60 5.75 22.83 3.29
N ALA A 61 4.49 22.97 2.89
CA ALA A 61 3.40 22.13 3.39
C ALA A 61 3.59 20.63 3.06
N LEU A 62 4.21 20.32 1.92
CA LEU A 62 4.57 18.96 1.52
C LEU A 62 5.87 18.46 2.17
N GLN A 63 6.73 19.34 2.68
CA GLN A 63 7.98 19.03 3.39
C GLN A 63 7.76 18.87 4.91
N ASP A 64 6.92 19.73 5.51
CA ASP A 64 6.45 19.61 6.90
C ASP A 64 5.41 18.51 7.07
N SER A 65 4.81 18.03 5.98
CA SER A 65 4.35 16.65 5.94
C SER A 65 5.60 15.77 5.81
N PRO A 66 6.01 15.03 6.86
CA PRO A 66 7.16 14.16 6.74
C PRO A 66 6.86 13.11 5.64
N PRO A 67 7.87 12.36 5.18
CA PRO A 67 7.63 11.07 4.50
C PRO A 67 6.77 10.09 5.34
N ALA A 68 6.41 10.46 6.58
CA ALA A 68 5.31 9.94 7.38
C ALA A 68 4.06 9.61 6.57
N GLY A 69 3.72 10.34 5.50
CA GLY A 69 2.63 9.91 4.62
C GLY A 69 2.81 8.46 4.13
N LYS A 70 3.99 8.08 3.64
CA LYS A 70 4.27 6.72 3.16
C LYS A 70 4.72 5.77 4.27
N GLU A 71 5.57 6.20 5.19
CA GLU A 71 6.05 5.34 6.28
C GLU A 71 4.95 5.00 7.28
N VAL A 72 4.09 5.97 7.66
CA VAL A 72 2.91 5.69 8.50
C VAL A 72 1.91 4.85 7.70
N GLN A 73 1.73 5.09 6.39
CA GLN A 73 0.91 4.20 5.56
C GLN A 73 1.46 2.77 5.51
N ILE A 74 2.78 2.58 5.41
CA ILE A 74 3.39 1.24 5.39
C ILE A 74 3.23 0.60 6.77
N ALA A 75 3.49 1.32 7.86
CA ALA A 75 3.29 0.83 9.22
C ALA A 75 1.82 0.43 9.49
N ASP A 76 0.85 1.24 9.02
CA ASP A 76 -0.58 0.92 9.09
C ASP A 76 -0.94 -0.33 8.27
N LEU A 77 -0.29 -0.52 7.12
CA LEU A 77 -0.47 -1.70 6.27
C LEU A 77 0.14 -2.95 6.88
N GLU A 78 1.31 -2.84 7.51
CA GLU A 78 1.95 -3.91 8.27
C GLU A 78 1.09 -4.33 9.46
N LEU A 79 0.54 -3.35 10.19
CA LEU A 79 -0.42 -3.58 11.26
C LEU A 79 -1.68 -4.29 10.73
N GLY A 80 -2.22 -3.85 9.59
CA GLY A 80 -3.36 -4.49 8.93
C GLY A 80 -3.05 -5.92 8.44
N LEU A 81 -1.84 -6.17 7.95
CA LEU A 81 -1.37 -7.49 7.54
C LEU A 81 -1.27 -8.43 8.75
N SER A 82 -0.69 -7.95 9.85
CA SER A 82 -0.63 -8.66 11.13
C SER A 82 -2.04 -9.01 11.64
N GLY A 83 -2.96 -8.06 11.61
CA GLY A 83 -4.36 -8.29 11.97
C GLY A 83 -5.05 -9.37 11.11
N LEU A 84 -4.74 -9.43 9.80
CA LEU A 84 -5.24 -10.50 8.93
C LEU A 84 -4.64 -11.87 9.30
N ARG A 85 -3.35 -11.92 9.64
CA ARG A 85 -2.68 -13.16 10.09
C ARG A 85 -3.32 -13.67 11.39
N ASP A 86 -3.63 -12.77 12.32
CA ASP A 86 -4.32 -13.12 13.56
C ASP A 86 -5.74 -13.62 13.32
N GLN A 87 -6.51 -12.96 12.46
CA GLN A 87 -7.84 -13.45 12.07
C GLN A 87 -7.77 -14.85 11.44
N LEU A 88 -6.81 -15.08 10.54
CA LEU A 88 -6.60 -16.40 9.96
C LEU A 88 -6.28 -17.43 11.06
N ARG A 89 -5.39 -17.12 11.99
CA ARG A 89 -5.02 -18.01 13.09
C ARG A 89 -6.23 -18.36 13.97
N ILE A 90 -7.07 -17.37 14.30
CA ILE A 90 -8.30 -17.57 15.09
C ILE A 90 -9.26 -18.50 14.34
N LEU A 91 -9.49 -18.26 13.04
CA LEU A 91 -10.38 -19.10 12.22
C LEU A 91 -9.85 -20.53 12.10
N VAL A 92 -8.54 -20.71 11.94
CA VAL A 92 -7.90 -22.03 11.86
C VAL A 92 -8.01 -22.77 13.19
N ALA A 93 -7.75 -22.12 14.32
CA ALA A 93 -7.90 -22.70 15.64
C ALA A 93 -9.35 -23.11 15.91
N SER A 94 -10.29 -22.22 15.58
CA SER A 94 -11.73 -22.48 15.70
C SER A 94 -12.18 -23.65 14.82
N ALA A 95 -11.69 -23.73 13.58
CA ALA A 95 -11.98 -24.84 12.68
C ALA A 95 -11.37 -26.16 13.19
N ALA A 96 -10.18 -26.12 13.79
CA ALA A 96 -9.54 -27.30 14.36
C ALA A 96 -10.31 -27.89 15.53
N VAL A 97 -10.92 -27.04 16.37
CA VAL A 97 -11.80 -27.48 17.45
C VAL A 97 -13.12 -28.02 16.89
N ARG A 98 -13.79 -27.27 16.01
CA ARG A 98 -15.14 -27.62 15.51
C ARG A 98 -15.14 -28.85 14.60
N TYR A 99 -14.10 -29.02 13.81
CA TYR A 99 -14.04 -30.04 12.75
C TYR A 99 -12.95 -31.08 12.99
N ALA A 100 -12.50 -31.29 14.24
CA ALA A 100 -11.41 -32.20 14.58
C ALA A 100 -11.52 -33.59 13.92
N GLN A 101 -12.74 -34.17 13.93
CA GLN A 101 -13.06 -35.47 13.32
C GLN A 101 -13.01 -35.44 11.78
N GLU A 102 -13.32 -34.30 11.18
CA GLU A 102 -13.40 -34.11 9.73
C GLU A 102 -12.09 -33.59 9.13
N LEU A 103 -11.12 -33.15 9.93
CA LEU A 103 -9.84 -32.63 9.44
C LEU A 103 -8.98 -33.69 8.74
N VAL A 104 -9.10 -34.95 9.15
CA VAL A 104 -8.45 -36.11 8.50
C VAL A 104 -9.13 -36.51 7.19
N SER A 105 -10.30 -35.96 6.89
CA SER A 105 -11.01 -36.24 5.65
C SER A 105 -10.46 -35.45 4.45
N LYS A 106 -10.84 -35.87 3.22
CA LYS A 106 -10.49 -35.14 1.98
C LYS A 106 -10.90 -33.64 2.03
N PRO A 107 -12.11 -33.27 2.50
CA PRO A 107 -12.48 -31.86 2.76
C PRO A 107 -11.51 -31.12 3.69
N GLY A 108 -11.14 -31.71 4.82
CA GLY A 108 -10.19 -31.13 5.79
C GLY A 108 -8.81 -30.87 5.18
N LEU A 109 -8.27 -31.85 4.45
CA LEU A 109 -7.00 -31.69 3.72
C LEU A 109 -7.04 -30.56 2.67
N LYS A 110 -8.18 -30.39 1.98
CA LYS A 110 -8.38 -29.29 1.03
C LYS A 110 -8.48 -27.93 1.72
N LEU A 111 -9.03 -27.88 2.93
CA LEU A 111 -9.05 -26.68 3.76
C LEU A 111 -7.62 -26.28 4.15
N PHE A 112 -6.81 -27.21 4.67
CA PHE A 112 -5.41 -26.96 5.02
C PHE A 112 -4.59 -26.44 3.84
N ARG A 113 -4.69 -27.06 2.66
CA ARG A 113 -4.02 -26.54 1.45
C ARG A 113 -4.49 -25.14 1.07
N SER A 114 -5.73 -24.77 1.38
CA SER A 114 -6.25 -23.43 1.09
C SER A 114 -5.72 -22.41 2.11
N ILE A 115 -5.60 -22.79 3.38
CA ILE A 115 -4.97 -22.00 4.45
C ILE A 115 -3.50 -21.74 4.12
N GLU A 116 -2.73 -22.79 3.83
CA GLU A 116 -1.31 -22.69 3.47
C GLU A 116 -1.09 -21.74 2.29
N LYS A 117 -1.88 -21.89 1.22
CA LYS A 117 -1.82 -21.00 0.05
C LYS A 117 -2.17 -19.55 0.38
N LEU A 118 -3.06 -19.33 1.34
CA LEU A 118 -3.41 -17.99 1.80
C LEU A 118 -2.25 -17.38 2.59
N SER A 119 -1.65 -18.13 3.53
CA SER A 119 -0.46 -17.71 4.29
C SER A 119 0.68 -17.30 3.37
N VAL A 120 1.03 -18.15 2.40
CA VAL A 120 2.07 -17.84 1.39
C VAL A 120 1.74 -16.58 0.60
N SER A 121 0.46 -16.27 0.37
CA SER A 121 0.05 -15.06 -0.34
C SER A 121 0.15 -13.81 0.54
N LEU A 122 -0.05 -13.93 1.85
CA LEU A 122 0.17 -12.85 2.82
C LEU A 122 1.66 -12.50 2.91
N ASP A 123 2.54 -13.51 2.99
CA ASP A 123 3.99 -13.30 3.05
C ASP A 123 4.52 -12.61 1.78
N LYS A 124 3.99 -12.97 0.62
CA LYS A 124 4.34 -12.30 -0.65
C LYS A 124 3.89 -10.84 -0.71
N ILE A 125 2.85 -10.47 0.04
CA ILE A 125 2.35 -9.09 0.07
C ILE A 125 3.22 -8.22 0.96
N GLU A 126 3.73 -8.77 2.06
CA GLU A 126 4.68 -8.10 2.95
C GLU A 126 5.83 -7.48 2.14
N GLY A 127 6.48 -8.28 1.28
CA GLY A 127 7.54 -7.79 0.38
C GLY A 127 7.09 -6.85 -0.76
N ARG A 128 5.80 -6.51 -0.86
CA ARG A 128 5.25 -5.58 -1.87
C ARG A 128 4.51 -4.39 -1.26
N LEU A 129 4.45 -4.28 0.07
CA LEU A 129 3.81 -3.15 0.75
C LEU A 129 4.48 -1.82 0.37
N GLU A 130 5.80 -1.79 0.30
CA GLU A 130 6.59 -0.60 -0.03
C GLU A 130 6.40 -0.16 -1.49
N LEU A 131 6.25 -1.12 -2.41
CA LEU A 131 6.15 -0.85 -3.84
C LEU A 131 4.76 -0.28 -4.22
N HIS A 132 3.70 -0.76 -3.57
CA HIS A 132 2.33 -0.45 -3.96
C HIS A 132 1.37 -0.25 -2.75
N PRO A 133 1.64 0.72 -1.86
CA PRO A 133 0.91 0.87 -0.59
C PRO A 133 -0.60 1.10 -0.77
N ARG A 134 -1.00 1.93 -1.74
CA ARG A 134 -2.43 2.18 -2.03
C ARG A 134 -3.17 0.94 -2.53
N ARG A 135 -2.52 0.12 -3.36
CA ARG A 135 -3.12 -1.13 -3.88
C ARG A 135 -3.14 -2.18 -2.78
N ALA A 136 -2.09 -2.24 -1.96
CA ALA A 136 -1.96 -3.12 -0.80
C ALA A 136 -3.10 -2.89 0.19
N GLY A 137 -3.36 -1.64 0.59
CA GLY A 137 -4.45 -1.33 1.52
C GLY A 137 -5.81 -1.78 1.01
N LYS A 138 -6.11 -1.56 -0.29
CA LYS A 138 -7.37 -2.00 -0.89
C LYS A 138 -7.51 -3.53 -0.90
N VAL A 139 -6.46 -4.27 -1.26
CA VAL A 139 -6.52 -5.74 -1.30
C VAL A 139 -6.56 -6.35 0.10
N LEU A 140 -5.82 -5.80 1.07
CA LEU A 140 -5.85 -6.21 2.46
C LEU A 140 -7.23 -5.99 3.09
N ALA A 141 -7.81 -4.80 2.90
CA ALA A 141 -9.17 -4.51 3.38
C ALA A 141 -10.21 -5.47 2.76
N LYS A 142 -10.07 -5.78 1.47
CA LYS A 142 -10.95 -6.73 0.77
C LYS A 142 -10.76 -8.15 1.30
N ALA A 143 -9.54 -8.60 1.57
CA ALA A 143 -9.26 -9.90 2.15
C ALA A 143 -9.77 -10.00 3.59
N GLY A 144 -9.54 -8.97 4.42
CA GLY A 144 -10.04 -8.91 5.81
C GLY A 144 -11.55 -9.06 5.87
N LYS A 145 -12.30 -8.30 5.06
CA LYS A 145 -13.76 -8.46 4.96
C LYS A 145 -14.20 -9.90 4.63
N ARG A 146 -13.43 -10.63 3.82
CA ARG A 146 -13.72 -12.04 3.48
C ARG A 146 -13.41 -12.99 4.62
N LEU A 147 -12.43 -12.70 5.46
CA LEU A 147 -12.10 -13.52 6.63
C LEU A 147 -13.08 -13.26 7.77
N SER A 148 -13.42 -12.00 8.05
CA SER A 148 -14.37 -11.65 9.11
C SER A 148 -15.77 -12.24 8.90
N SER A 149 -16.17 -12.51 7.65
CA SER A 149 -17.46 -13.16 7.36
C SER A 149 -17.50 -14.67 7.61
N LEU A 150 -16.41 -15.30 8.04
CA LEU A 150 -16.29 -16.77 8.16
C LEU A 150 -16.39 -17.31 9.59
N GLY A 151 -16.77 -16.48 10.57
CA GLY A 151 -16.79 -16.88 11.99
C GLY A 151 -17.57 -18.16 12.25
N GLU A 152 -18.76 -18.29 11.67
CA GLU A 152 -19.67 -19.45 11.83
C GLU A 152 -19.81 -20.32 10.57
N ALA A 153 -18.86 -20.20 9.64
CA ALA A 153 -18.91 -20.88 8.36
C ALA A 153 -18.56 -22.38 8.48
N ASP A 154 -19.18 -23.21 7.62
CA ASP A 154 -18.84 -24.63 7.51
C ASP A 154 -17.47 -24.89 6.83
N LEU A 155 -17.00 -26.14 6.78
CA LEU A 155 -15.71 -26.49 6.15
C LEU A 155 -15.59 -26.05 4.68
N VAL A 156 -16.69 -26.15 3.91
CA VAL A 156 -16.70 -25.84 2.47
C VAL A 156 -16.71 -24.32 2.28
N GLU A 157 -17.46 -23.61 3.09
CA GLU A 157 -17.53 -22.17 3.15
C GLU A 157 -16.21 -21.56 3.62
N LEU A 158 -15.58 -22.12 4.66
CA LEU A 158 -14.24 -21.74 5.13
C LEU A 158 -13.21 -21.89 4.00
N ARG A 159 -13.19 -23.05 3.33
CA ARG A 159 -12.30 -23.28 2.18
C ARG A 159 -12.55 -22.26 1.08
N THR A 160 -13.81 -22.00 0.74
CA THR A 160 -14.18 -21.07 -0.33
C THR A 160 -13.81 -19.64 0.04
N GLY A 161 -14.04 -19.27 1.30
CA GLY A 161 -13.67 -18.00 1.91
C GLY A 161 -12.17 -17.74 1.86
N PHE A 162 -11.35 -18.71 2.27
CA PHE A 162 -9.89 -18.62 2.16
C PHE A 162 -9.42 -18.49 0.71
N ASN A 163 -10.04 -19.22 -0.23
CA ASN A 163 -9.72 -19.07 -1.65
C ASN A 163 -10.10 -17.68 -2.19
N LYS A 164 -11.25 -17.12 -1.75
CA LYS A 164 -11.67 -15.76 -2.12
C LYS A 164 -10.74 -14.70 -1.53
N ALA A 165 -10.36 -14.82 -0.27
CA ALA A 165 -9.38 -13.94 0.38
C ALA A 165 -8.04 -13.99 -0.37
N ARG A 166 -7.52 -15.19 -0.65
CA ARG A 166 -6.29 -15.39 -1.43
C ARG A 166 -6.38 -14.76 -2.82
N ASN A 167 -7.50 -14.94 -3.52
CA ASN A 167 -7.68 -14.36 -4.85
C ASN A 167 -7.73 -12.83 -4.82
N ALA A 168 -8.24 -12.21 -3.74
CA ALA A 168 -8.15 -10.76 -3.54
C ALA A 168 -6.69 -10.32 -3.34
N LEU A 169 -5.91 -11.05 -2.55
CA LEU A 169 -4.49 -10.80 -2.34
C LEU A 169 -3.68 -10.92 -3.63
N LYS A 170 -3.97 -11.93 -4.48
CA LYS A 170 -3.31 -12.08 -5.79
C LYS A 170 -3.46 -10.86 -6.70
N GLN A 171 -4.46 -9.99 -6.49
CA GLN A 171 -4.66 -8.79 -7.29
C GLN A 171 -3.54 -7.75 -7.12
N ILE A 172 -2.55 -7.92 -6.24
CA ILE A 172 -1.34 -7.08 -6.20
C ILE A 172 -0.07 -7.80 -6.68
N LEU A 173 -0.15 -9.12 -6.84
CA LEU A 173 0.97 -9.96 -7.29
C LEU A 173 1.04 -10.04 -8.82
N VAL A 174 -0.06 -9.69 -9.50
CA VAL A 174 -0.21 -9.54 -10.96
C VAL A 174 -0.15 -8.08 -11.34
#